data_AF-A0A1H0SIM9-F1
#
_entry.id   AF-A0A1H0SIM9-F1
#
_cell.length_a   1.000
_cell.length_b   1.000
_cell.length_c   1.000
_cell.angle_alpha   90.00
_cell.angle_beta   90.00
_cell.angle_gamma   90.00
#
_symmetry.space_group_name_H-M   'P 1'
#
loop_
_entity.id
_entity.type
_entity.pdbx_description
1 polymer ?
#
loop_
_entity_poly.entity_id
_entity_poly.type
_entity_poly.pdbx_seq_one_letter_code
_entity_poly.pdbx_strand_id
1 'polypeptide(L)'
;MEQPGPVPKAVPAAATEAPAEEDLDAERLLLAAATAHPEDLAHLNWLRPEDFRVPLHQGLYRCLTAMVRNGDPIDPITLLWKAQQHALLNGTDPTHVLNLLRHPAGSAEHWAEHLYTRALLTTAHTAAHEITALTHNPAHAPHHLIPAARRALAPLTRIRTRRRAPPPTTASPPAAAAVPRSPALTTSTPSRTAR
;
A
#
# COMPACT_ATOMS: atom_id res chain seq x y z
N MET A 1 -9.99 -36.69 28.28
CA MET A 1 -11.29 -36.21 27.74
C MET A 1 -11.19 -34.70 27.66
N GLU A 2 -10.77 -34.18 26.51
CA GLU A 2 -10.62 -32.73 26.29
C GLU A 2 -11.79 -32.28 25.40
N GLN A 3 -12.66 -31.44 25.95
CA GLN A 3 -13.84 -30.91 25.25
C GLN A 3 -13.40 -29.72 24.39
N PRO A 4 -13.72 -29.70 23.07
CA PRO A 4 -13.45 -28.53 22.24
C PRO A 4 -14.43 -27.41 22.57
N GLY A 5 -13.90 -26.19 22.78
CA GLY A 5 -14.69 -24.98 23.05
C GLY A 5 -15.62 -24.59 21.89
N PRO A 6 -16.65 -23.78 22.16
CA PRO A 6 -17.70 -23.48 21.19
C PRO A 6 -17.17 -22.57 20.08
N VAL A 7 -17.25 -23.04 18.84
CA VAL A 7 -17.14 -22.21 17.64
C VAL A 7 -18.38 -21.29 17.55
N PRO A 8 -18.23 -19.97 17.39
CA PRO A 8 -19.36 -19.10 17.18
C PRO A 8 -20.05 -19.44 15.84
N LYS A 9 -21.36 -19.61 15.92
CA LYS A 9 -22.25 -19.93 14.80
C LYS A 9 -22.27 -18.75 13.82
N ALA A 10 -21.75 -18.96 12.61
CA ALA A 10 -21.83 -17.98 11.53
C ALA A 10 -23.29 -17.72 11.17
N VAL A 11 -23.75 -16.49 11.44
CA VAL A 11 -24.99 -15.96 10.88
C VAL A 11 -24.74 -15.75 9.37
N PRO A 12 -25.65 -16.16 8.48
CA PRO A 12 -25.43 -16.02 7.04
C PRO A 12 -25.39 -14.53 6.67
N ALA A 13 -24.20 -14.07 6.31
CA ALA A 13 -23.93 -12.75 5.76
C ALA A 13 -24.51 -12.66 4.35
N ALA A 14 -25.75 -12.18 4.25
CA ALA A 14 -26.33 -11.72 3.01
C ALA A 14 -26.25 -10.19 2.96
N ALA A 15 -25.89 -9.69 1.78
CA ALA A 15 -25.86 -8.31 1.33
C ALA A 15 -24.56 -7.55 1.62
N THR A 16 -23.83 -7.28 0.52
CA THR A 16 -23.01 -6.10 0.27
C THR A 16 -23.42 -4.91 1.14
N GLU A 17 -22.80 -4.78 2.32
CA GLU A 17 -22.96 -3.58 3.13
C GLU A 17 -22.37 -2.41 2.34
N ALA A 18 -23.20 -1.39 2.10
CA ALA A 18 -22.69 -0.07 1.78
C ALA A 18 -21.52 0.22 2.75
N PRO A 19 -20.41 0.83 2.29
CA PRO A 19 -19.32 1.13 3.21
C PRO A 19 -19.92 1.83 4.42
N ALA A 20 -19.68 1.28 5.61
CA ALA A 20 -20.15 1.91 6.82
C ALA A 20 -19.68 3.38 6.77
N GLU A 21 -20.50 4.33 7.19
CA GLU A 21 -20.12 5.75 7.11
C GLU A 21 -18.75 5.99 7.79
N GLU A 22 -18.49 5.23 8.86
CA GLU A 22 -17.22 5.10 9.57
C GLU A 22 -16.02 4.69 8.68
N ASP A 23 -16.23 3.81 7.70
CA ASP A 23 -15.19 3.37 6.76
C ASP A 23 -14.74 4.50 5.83
N LEU A 24 -15.69 5.33 5.40
CA LEU A 24 -15.41 6.48 4.54
C LEU A 24 -14.77 7.61 5.35
N ASP A 25 -15.22 7.80 6.58
CA ASP A 25 -14.63 8.77 7.50
C ASP A 25 -13.20 8.38 7.87
N ALA A 26 -12.92 7.10 8.10
CA ALA A 26 -11.56 6.62 8.32
C ALA A 26 -10.61 6.98 7.18
N GLU A 27 -11.05 6.88 5.91
CA GLU A 27 -10.23 7.28 4.76
C GLU A 27 -9.97 8.79 4.73
N ARG A 28 -11.01 9.60 4.99
CA ARG A 28 -10.90 11.06 5.02
C ARG A 28 -9.98 11.52 6.15
N LEU A 29 -10.18 10.97 7.34
CA LEU A 29 -9.41 11.29 8.55
C LEU A 29 -7.96 10.84 8.44
N LEU A 30 -7.70 9.69 7.81
CA LEU A 30 -6.34 9.28 7.48
C LEU A 30 -5.64 10.30 6.57
N LEU A 31 -6.31 10.73 5.48
CA LEU A 31 -5.72 11.71 4.55
C LEU A 31 -5.47 13.06 5.21
N ALA A 32 -6.42 13.54 6.03
CA ALA A 32 -6.26 14.77 6.78
C ALA A 32 -5.10 14.68 7.79
N ALA A 33 -5.07 13.62 8.61
CA ALA A 33 -4.01 13.39 9.59
C ALA A 33 -2.63 13.26 8.93
N ALA A 34 -2.53 12.49 7.83
CA ALA A 34 -1.29 12.32 7.09
C ALA A 34 -0.81 13.58 6.38
N THR A 35 -1.72 14.50 6.02
CA THR A 35 -1.34 15.80 5.45
C THR A 35 -0.87 16.77 6.53
N ALA A 36 -1.43 16.68 7.73
CA ALA A 36 -1.01 17.48 8.89
C ALA A 36 0.32 17.00 9.50
N HIS A 37 0.54 15.68 9.51
CA HIS A 37 1.71 15.01 10.09
C HIS A 37 2.34 14.07 9.05
N PRO A 38 3.01 14.60 8.02
CA PRO A 38 3.60 13.78 6.96
C PRO A 38 4.72 12.84 7.46
N GLU A 39 5.33 13.14 8.61
CA GLU A 39 6.31 12.27 9.28
C GLU A 39 5.74 10.89 9.62
N ASP A 40 4.44 10.80 9.95
CA ASP A 40 3.78 9.55 10.29
C ASP A 40 3.76 8.56 9.13
N LEU A 41 3.82 9.06 7.88
CA LEU A 41 3.76 8.23 6.68
C LEU A 41 4.95 7.29 6.54
N ALA A 42 6.09 7.60 7.17
CA ALA A 42 7.23 6.70 7.22
C ALA A 42 6.89 5.38 7.91
N HIS A 43 6.03 5.43 8.93
CA HIS A 43 5.54 4.28 9.70
C HIS A 43 4.43 3.51 8.96
N LEU A 44 3.85 4.10 7.91
CA LEU A 44 2.75 3.52 7.13
C LEU A 44 3.20 2.90 5.80
N ASN A 45 4.48 2.53 5.66
CA ASN A 45 5.06 1.98 4.43
C ASN A 45 4.40 0.67 3.92
N TRP A 46 3.66 -0.01 4.79
CA TRP A 46 2.93 -1.25 4.54
C TRP A 46 1.52 -0.99 4.00
N LEU A 47 0.97 0.21 4.21
CA LEU A 47 -0.34 0.61 3.68
C LEU A 47 -0.20 0.84 2.17
N ARG A 48 -1.23 0.45 1.42
CA ARG A 48 -1.24 0.56 -0.02
C ARG A 48 -2.41 1.42 -0.49
N PRO A 49 -2.27 2.18 -1.59
CA PRO A 49 -3.39 2.93 -2.15
C PRO A 49 -4.61 2.04 -2.41
N GLU A 50 -4.40 0.77 -2.78
CA GLU A 50 -5.47 -0.19 -3.05
C GLU A 50 -6.34 -0.53 -1.82
N ASP A 51 -5.93 -0.14 -0.61
CA ASP A 51 -6.70 -0.36 0.62
C ASP A 51 -7.82 0.69 0.81
N PHE A 52 -7.78 1.80 0.07
CA PHE A 52 -8.85 2.80 0.03
C PHE A 52 -9.93 2.36 -0.95
N ARG A 53 -11.20 2.66 -0.66
CA ARG A 53 -12.34 2.33 -1.53
C ARG A 53 -12.65 3.45 -2.51
N VAL A 54 -12.46 4.70 -2.10
CA VAL A 54 -12.78 5.86 -2.94
C VAL A 54 -11.60 6.15 -3.87
N PRO A 55 -11.78 6.13 -5.21
CA PRO A 55 -10.69 6.35 -6.17
C PRO A 55 -9.97 7.69 -5.98
N LEU A 56 -10.71 8.74 -5.62
CA LEU A 56 -10.12 10.04 -5.26
C LEU A 56 -9.17 9.91 -4.07
N HIS A 57 -9.58 9.23 -3.01
CA HIS A 57 -8.73 9.03 -1.81
C HIS A 57 -7.49 8.17 -2.13
N GLN A 58 -7.65 7.12 -2.94
CA GLN A 58 -6.52 6.32 -3.45
C GLN A 58 -5.50 7.20 -4.17
N GLY A 59 -5.98 8.10 -5.03
CA GLY A 59 -5.14 9.03 -5.79
C GLY A 59 -4.45 10.06 -4.90
N LEU A 60 -5.17 10.64 -3.94
CA LEU A 60 -4.61 11.58 -2.97
C LEU A 60 -3.51 10.94 -2.13
N TYR A 61 -3.75 9.74 -1.59
CA TYR A 61 -2.74 9.00 -0.85
C TYR A 61 -1.50 8.67 -1.69
N ARG A 62 -1.69 8.34 -2.97
CA ARG A 62 -0.58 8.12 -3.92
C ARG A 62 0.24 9.39 -4.16
N CYS A 63 -0.41 10.55 -4.31
CA CYS A 63 0.27 11.83 -4.46
C CYS A 63 1.08 12.16 -3.20
N LEU A 64 0.46 12.04 -2.03
CA LEU A 64 1.05 12.34 -0.74
C LEU A 64 2.26 11.43 -0.42
N THR A 65 2.16 10.13 -0.67
CA THR A 65 3.31 9.22 -0.54
C THR A 65 4.43 9.48 -1.55
N ALA A 66 4.12 9.95 -2.76
CA ALA A 66 5.13 10.38 -3.73
C ALA A 66 5.84 11.66 -3.29
N MET A 67 5.09 12.63 -2.74
CA MET A 67 5.64 13.87 -2.22
C MET A 67 6.62 13.61 -1.06
N VAL A 68 6.27 12.74 -0.11
CA VAL A 68 7.19 12.32 0.97
C VAL A 68 8.48 11.72 0.41
N ARG A 69 8.37 10.85 -0.60
CA ARG A 69 9.55 10.21 -1.21
C ARG A 69 10.46 11.19 -1.94
N ASN A 70 9.88 12.23 -2.53
CA ASN A 70 10.62 13.26 -3.26
C ASN A 70 11.16 14.36 -2.33
N GLY A 71 10.70 14.43 -1.08
CA GLY A 71 10.97 15.56 -0.19
C GLY A 71 10.22 16.84 -0.60
N ASP A 72 9.10 16.70 -1.33
CA ASP A 72 8.24 17.83 -1.70
C ASP A 72 7.54 18.39 -0.42
N PRO A 73 7.27 19.70 -0.32
CA PRO A 73 6.50 20.27 0.78
C PRO A 73 5.07 19.72 0.77
N ILE A 74 4.55 19.38 1.95
CA ILE A 74 3.21 18.79 2.11
C ILE A 74 2.32 19.77 2.87
N ASP A 75 1.28 20.23 2.19
CA ASP A 75 0.17 21.00 2.75
C ASP A 75 -1.09 20.75 1.87
N PRO A 76 -2.30 21.07 2.36
CA PRO A 76 -3.53 20.80 1.61
C PRO A 76 -3.61 21.46 0.24
N ILE A 77 -3.05 22.66 0.07
CA ILE A 77 -3.06 23.38 -1.20
C ILE A 77 -2.10 22.71 -2.18
N THR A 78 -0.89 22.38 -1.74
CA THR A 78 0.09 21.68 -2.59
C THR A 78 -0.41 20.29 -2.98
N LEU A 79 -1.05 19.55 -2.07
CA LEU A 79 -1.63 18.26 -2.38
C LEU A 79 -2.79 18.37 -3.40
N LEU A 80 -3.68 19.36 -3.24
CA LEU A 80 -4.74 19.64 -4.21
C LEU A 80 -4.16 19.94 -5.59
N TRP A 81 -3.14 20.80 -5.66
CA TRP A 81 -2.48 21.13 -6.91
C TRP A 81 -1.88 19.89 -7.57
N LYS A 82 -1.18 19.03 -6.80
CA LYS A 82 -0.64 17.76 -7.30
C LYS A 82 -1.75 16.85 -7.82
N ALA A 83 -2.88 16.78 -7.11
CA ALA A 83 -4.02 15.97 -7.50
C ALA A 83 -4.66 16.46 -8.81
N GLN A 84 -4.71 17.78 -9.04
CA GLN A 84 -5.16 18.38 -10.30
C GLN A 84 -4.23 18.00 -11.45
N GLN A 85 -2.91 18.07 -11.25
CA GLN A 85 -1.93 17.69 -12.27
C GLN A 85 -2.05 16.22 -12.71
N HIS A 86 -2.43 15.34 -11.78
CA HIS A 86 -2.68 13.93 -12.06
C HIS A 86 -4.12 13.63 -12.52
N ALA A 87 -4.91 14.66 -12.82
CA ALA A 87 -6.31 14.56 -13.25
C ALA A 87 -7.21 13.75 -12.29
N LEU A 88 -6.93 13.79 -10.98
CA LEU A 88 -7.62 12.94 -9.99
C LEU A 88 -9.02 13.44 -9.62
N LEU A 89 -9.30 14.74 -9.83
CA LEU A 89 -10.54 15.33 -9.35
C LEU A 89 -11.78 14.77 -10.07
N ASN A 90 -11.69 14.36 -11.34
CA ASN A 90 -12.82 13.75 -12.08
C ASN A 90 -14.16 14.52 -11.94
N GLY A 91 -14.13 15.85 -11.94
CA GLY A 91 -15.31 16.71 -11.73
C GLY A 91 -15.66 17.01 -10.26
N THR A 92 -14.91 16.46 -9.30
CA THR A 92 -14.99 16.83 -7.88
C THR A 92 -14.54 18.28 -7.69
N ASP A 93 -15.32 19.04 -6.93
CA ASP A 93 -14.98 20.42 -6.56
C ASP A 93 -13.66 20.47 -5.76
N PRO A 94 -12.67 21.27 -6.18
CA PRO A 94 -11.45 21.51 -5.40
C PRO A 94 -11.71 21.89 -3.93
N THR A 95 -12.79 22.62 -3.64
CA THR A 95 -13.10 23.03 -2.25
C THR A 95 -13.48 21.83 -1.39
N HIS A 96 -14.08 20.78 -1.97
CA HIS A 96 -14.40 19.54 -1.28
C HIS A 96 -13.13 18.85 -0.77
N VAL A 97 -12.09 18.78 -1.60
CA VAL A 97 -10.79 18.20 -1.21
C VAL A 97 -10.14 19.01 -0.10
N LEU A 98 -10.16 20.35 -0.18
CA LEU A 98 -9.61 21.19 0.88
C LEU A 98 -10.38 21.00 2.20
N ASN A 99 -11.70 20.92 2.15
CA ASN A 99 -12.54 20.69 3.33
C ASN A 99 -12.26 19.33 3.98
N LEU A 100 -12.05 18.28 3.17
CA LEU A 100 -11.66 16.95 3.63
C LEU A 100 -10.35 16.99 4.42
N LEU A 101 -9.36 17.74 3.93
CA LEU A 101 -8.03 17.81 4.55
C LEU A 101 -7.93 18.78 5.73
N ARG A 102 -8.92 19.66 5.93
CA ARG A 102 -8.84 20.78 6.88
C ARG A 102 -8.89 20.38 8.35
N HIS A 103 -9.55 19.27 8.68
CA HIS A 103 -9.79 18.88 10.08
C HIS A 103 -9.22 17.48 10.36
N PRO A 104 -7.89 17.37 10.60
CA PRO A 104 -7.30 16.14 11.07
C PRO A 104 -7.85 15.79 12.45
N ALA A 105 -8.17 14.51 12.69
CA ALA A 105 -8.54 13.99 14.00
C ALA A 105 -7.92 12.59 14.18
N GLY A 106 -7.42 12.31 15.39
CA GLY A 106 -6.70 11.07 15.67
C GLY A 106 -5.33 10.99 14.97
N SER A 107 -4.64 9.85 15.12
CA SER A 107 -3.36 9.60 14.45
C SER A 107 -3.57 8.94 13.08
N ALA A 108 -2.67 9.21 12.14
CA ALA A 108 -2.68 8.55 10.84
C ALA A 108 -2.51 7.02 11.01
N GLU A 109 -1.73 6.57 11.99
CA GLU A 109 -1.58 5.15 12.29
C GLU A 109 -2.88 4.47 12.71
N HIS A 110 -3.69 5.12 13.54
CA HIS A 110 -4.97 4.57 13.98
C HIS A 110 -5.92 4.32 12.80
N TRP A 111 -6.09 5.32 11.92
CA TRP A 111 -6.95 5.17 10.75
C TRP A 111 -6.38 4.21 9.71
N ALA A 112 -5.05 4.16 9.55
CA ALA A 112 -4.41 3.17 8.71
C ALA A 112 -4.69 1.74 9.20
N GLU A 113 -4.65 1.50 10.52
CA GLU A 113 -5.00 0.19 11.10
C GLU A 113 -6.46 -0.17 10.85
N HIS A 114 -7.36 0.82 10.89
CA HIS A 114 -8.76 0.61 10.54
C HIS A 114 -8.91 0.18 9.07
N LEU A 115 -8.31 0.92 8.13
CA LEU A 115 -8.31 0.58 6.70
C LEU A 115 -7.70 -0.81 6.44
N TYR A 116 -6.61 -1.15 7.14
CA TYR A 116 -5.98 -2.46 7.08
C TYR A 116 -6.93 -3.58 7.49
N THR A 117 -7.55 -3.43 8.67
CA THR A 117 -8.47 -4.42 9.23
C THR A 117 -9.66 -4.64 8.28
N ARG A 118 -10.22 -3.54 7.78
CA ARG A 118 -11.29 -3.58 6.78
C ARG A 118 -10.86 -4.33 5.52
N ALA A 119 -9.75 -3.93 4.89
CA ALA A 119 -9.25 -4.57 3.67
C ALA A 119 -8.97 -6.07 3.88
N LEU A 120 -8.43 -6.44 5.04
CA LEU A 120 -8.20 -7.84 5.44
C LEU A 120 -9.51 -8.63 5.52
N LEU A 121 -10.52 -8.09 6.21
CA LEU A 121 -11.82 -8.74 6.38
C LEU A 121 -12.58 -8.84 5.06
N THR A 122 -12.61 -7.79 4.24
CA THR A 122 -13.23 -7.82 2.91
C THR A 122 -12.56 -8.88 2.03
N THR A 123 -11.23 -8.91 2.01
CA THR A 123 -10.49 -9.90 1.20
C THR A 123 -10.72 -11.33 1.70
N ALA A 124 -10.80 -11.54 3.01
CA ALA A 124 -11.12 -12.84 3.60
C ALA A 124 -12.53 -13.30 3.20
N HIS A 125 -13.51 -12.39 3.24
CA HIS A 125 -14.87 -12.66 2.82
C HIS A 125 -14.94 -13.05 1.34
N THR A 126 -14.28 -12.29 0.46
CA THR A 126 -14.20 -12.63 -0.98
C THR A 126 -13.58 -14.01 -1.20
N ALA A 127 -12.45 -14.31 -0.55
CA ALA A 127 -11.80 -15.62 -0.65
C ALA A 127 -12.71 -16.76 -0.17
N ALA A 128 -13.46 -16.57 0.92
CA ALA A 128 -14.42 -17.55 1.43
C ALA A 128 -15.58 -17.78 0.43
N HIS A 129 -16.07 -16.72 -0.19
CA HIS A 129 -17.12 -16.82 -1.22
C HIS A 129 -16.62 -17.56 -2.47
N GLU A 130 -15.39 -17.29 -2.91
CA GLU A 130 -14.76 -18.02 -4.03
C GLU A 130 -14.59 -19.51 -3.71
N ILE A 131 -14.10 -19.85 -2.51
CA ILE A 131 -13.96 -21.25 -2.07
C ILE A 131 -15.32 -21.95 -2.00
N THR A 132 -16.35 -21.25 -1.50
CA THR A 132 -17.71 -21.77 -1.46
C THR A 132 -18.27 -21.99 -2.87
N ALA A 133 -18.03 -21.09 -3.81
CA ALA A 133 -18.45 -21.27 -5.20
C ALA A 133 -17.76 -22.49 -5.85
N LEU A 134 -16.49 -22.75 -5.52
CA LEU A 134 -15.75 -23.93 -6.00
C LEU A 134 -16.36 -25.25 -5.51
N THR A 135 -16.96 -25.30 -4.32
CA THR A 135 -17.60 -26.54 -3.80
C THR A 135 -18.97 -26.81 -4.39
N HIS A 136 -19.68 -25.78 -4.87
CA HIS A 136 -21.01 -25.91 -5.47
C HIS A 136 -20.97 -26.32 -6.94
N ASN A 137 -19.80 -26.37 -7.58
CA ASN A 137 -19.65 -26.75 -8.98
C ASN A 137 -19.17 -28.21 -9.13
N PRO A 138 -20.06 -29.17 -9.42
CA PRO A 138 -19.72 -30.59 -9.54
C PRO A 138 -18.84 -30.92 -10.75
N ALA A 139 -18.63 -29.98 -11.68
CA ALA A 139 -17.76 -30.16 -12.84
C ALA A 139 -16.26 -30.04 -12.51
N HIS A 140 -15.89 -29.57 -11.30
CA HIS A 140 -14.50 -29.46 -10.90
C HIS A 140 -13.94 -30.81 -10.44
N ALA A 141 -12.88 -31.27 -11.10
CA ALA A 141 -12.19 -32.46 -10.68
C ALA A 141 -11.62 -32.27 -9.25
N PRO A 142 -11.81 -33.23 -8.32
CA PRO A 142 -11.45 -33.07 -6.90
C PRO A 142 -10.01 -32.64 -6.64
N HIS A 143 -9.08 -33.00 -7.55
CA HIS A 143 -7.67 -32.64 -7.46
C HIS A 143 -7.39 -31.15 -7.70
N HIS A 144 -8.32 -30.38 -8.29
CA HIS A 144 -8.17 -28.94 -8.53
C HIS A 144 -8.60 -28.06 -7.34
N LEU A 145 -9.32 -28.63 -6.36
CA LEU A 145 -9.89 -27.87 -5.25
C LEU A 145 -8.80 -27.23 -4.37
N ILE A 146 -7.76 -27.98 -4.01
CA ILE A 146 -6.67 -27.48 -3.17
C ILE A 146 -5.89 -26.35 -3.86
N PRO A 147 -5.40 -26.51 -5.11
CA PRO A 147 -4.74 -25.41 -5.83
C PRO A 147 -5.62 -24.17 -5.99
N ALA A 148 -6.91 -24.34 -6.28
CA ALA A 148 -7.84 -23.23 -6.46
C ALA A 148 -8.09 -22.49 -5.13
N ALA A 149 -8.30 -23.20 -4.02
CA ALA A 149 -8.46 -22.59 -2.70
C ALA A 149 -7.19 -21.83 -2.26
N ARG A 150 -6.00 -22.38 -2.53
CA ARG A 150 -4.73 -21.67 -2.27
C ARG A 150 -4.61 -20.38 -3.08
N ARG A 151 -5.10 -20.37 -4.32
CA ARG A 151 -5.13 -19.17 -5.17
C ARG A 151 -6.11 -18.12 -4.62
N ALA A 152 -7.31 -18.53 -4.21
CA ALA A 152 -8.29 -17.65 -3.57
C ALA A 152 -7.75 -17.01 -2.28
N LEU A 153 -6.93 -17.73 -1.51
CA LEU A 153 -6.29 -17.22 -0.27
C LEU A 153 -5.03 -16.37 -0.51
N ALA A 154 -4.50 -16.32 -1.74
CA ALA A 154 -3.26 -15.60 -2.02
C ALA A 154 -3.34 -14.08 -1.75
N PRO A 155 -4.42 -13.36 -2.12
CA PRO A 155 -4.57 -11.94 -1.79
C PRO A 155 -4.58 -11.68 -0.27
N LEU A 156 -5.29 -12.51 0.50
CA LEU A 156 -5.33 -12.39 1.97
C LEU A 156 -3.94 -12.57 2.58
N THR A 157 -3.18 -13.54 2.07
CA THR A 157 -1.79 -13.79 2.49
C THR A 157 -0.93 -12.57 2.21
N ARG A 158 -1.05 -11.95 1.03
CA ARG A 158 -0.31 -10.74 0.63
C ARG A 158 -0.56 -9.57 1.58
N ILE A 159 -1.80 -9.35 2.00
CA ILE A 159 -2.18 -8.31 2.96
C ILE A 159 -1.53 -8.55 4.33
N ARG A 160 -1.55 -9.79 4.83
CA ARG A 160 -0.88 -10.09 6.12
C ARG A 160 0.64 -9.98 6.03
N THR A 161 1.26 -10.43 4.94
CA THR A 161 2.71 -10.40 4.80
C THR A 161 3.27 -9.00 4.70
N ARG A 162 2.57 -8.07 4.00
CA ARG A 162 3.04 -6.67 3.89
C ARG A 162 3.05 -5.94 5.24
N ARG A 163 2.06 -6.21 6.13
CA ARG A 163 1.97 -5.59 7.46
C ARG A 163 3.06 -6.11 8.41
N ARG A 164 3.49 -7.36 8.23
CA ARG A 164 4.54 -8.00 9.03
C ARG A 164 5.95 -7.77 8.49
N ALA A 165 6.09 -7.26 7.27
CA ALA A 165 7.39 -7.04 6.68
C ALA A 165 8.13 -5.97 7.51
N PRO A 166 9.39 -6.22 7.91
CA PRO A 166 10.20 -5.17 8.51
C PRO A 166 10.33 -4.01 7.50
N PRO A 167 10.46 -2.75 7.98
CA PRO A 167 10.77 -1.65 7.08
C PRO A 167 12.01 -2.02 6.26
N PRO A 168 12.07 -1.66 4.97
CA PRO A 168 13.25 -1.94 4.17
C PRO A 168 14.43 -1.26 4.86
N THR A 169 15.28 -2.06 5.51
CA THR A 169 16.60 -1.60 5.91
C THR A 169 17.23 -1.12 4.62
N THR A 170 17.57 0.15 4.54
CA THR A 170 18.31 0.73 3.41
C THR A 170 19.56 -0.11 3.21
N ALA A 171 19.47 -1.11 2.33
CA ALA A 171 20.62 -1.86 1.88
C ALA A 171 21.53 -0.82 1.24
N SER A 172 22.75 -0.69 1.78
CA SER A 172 23.80 0.13 1.18
C SER A 172 23.84 -0.16 -0.32
N PRO A 173 23.95 0.87 -1.19
CA PRO A 173 24.09 0.63 -2.61
C PRO A 173 25.26 -0.35 -2.84
N PRO A 174 25.13 -1.30 -3.79
CA PRO A 174 26.26 -2.17 -4.11
C PRO A 174 27.43 -1.28 -4.47
N ALA A 175 28.54 -1.43 -3.72
CA ALA A 175 29.77 -0.70 -3.97
C ALA A 175 30.07 -0.77 -5.47
N ALA A 176 30.14 0.41 -6.10
CA ALA A 176 30.39 0.56 -7.52
C ALA A 176 31.47 -0.41 -7.95
N ALA A 177 31.11 -1.36 -8.83
CA ALA A 177 32.04 -2.28 -9.44
C ALA A 177 33.21 -1.46 -9.98
N ALA A 178 34.39 -1.73 -9.44
CA ALA A 178 35.62 -1.03 -9.77
C ALA A 178 35.80 -1.01 -11.29
N VAL A 179 35.78 0.19 -11.87
CA VAL A 179 36.14 0.43 -13.26
C VAL A 179 37.57 -0.10 -13.45
N PRO A 180 37.85 -0.97 -14.44
CA PRO A 180 39.21 -1.41 -14.69
C PRO A 180 40.02 -0.20 -15.18
N ARG A 181 41.02 0.20 -14.40
CA ARG A 181 41.97 1.26 -14.78
C ARG A 181 42.72 0.79 -16.04
N SER A 182 42.62 1.57 -17.11
CA SER A 182 43.47 1.43 -18.29
C SER A 182 44.95 1.58 -17.91
N PRO A 183 45.88 0.77 -18.43
CA PRO A 183 47.30 0.94 -18.14
C PRO A 183 47.82 2.17 -18.89
N ALA A 184 48.45 3.08 -18.14
CA ALA A 184 49.11 4.26 -18.69
C ALA A 184 50.36 3.85 -19.49
N LEU A 185 50.50 4.46 -20.66
CA LEU A 185 51.65 4.36 -21.56
C LEU A 185 52.94 4.75 -20.83
N THR A 186 53.93 3.86 -20.87
CA THR A 186 55.29 4.10 -20.40
C THR A 186 55.98 5.13 -21.29
N THR A 187 56.33 6.28 -20.72
CA THR A 187 57.22 7.26 -21.35
C THR A 187 58.66 6.76 -21.26
N SER A 188 59.20 6.33 -22.39
CA SER A 188 60.63 6.02 -22.54
C SER A 188 61.41 7.31 -22.80
N THR A 189 62.37 7.58 -21.92
CA THR A 189 63.33 8.69 -21.92
C THR A 189 64.34 8.58 -23.08
N PRO A 190 64.69 9.66 -23.79
CA PRO A 190 65.76 9.60 -24.77
C PRO A 190 67.13 9.77 -24.10
N SER A 191 68.03 8.82 -24.35
CA SER A 191 69.44 8.89 -23.97
C SER A 191 70.19 9.86 -24.90
N ARG A 192 70.67 10.96 -24.34
CA ARG A 192 71.60 11.89 -24.98
C ARG A 192 73.02 11.49 -24.57
N THR A 193 73.83 11.05 -25.52
CA THR A 193 75.28 11.01 -25.36
C THR A 193 75.91 11.59 -26.62
N ALA A 194 76.71 12.62 -26.41
CA ALA A 194 77.46 13.31 -27.43
C ALA A 194 78.95 12.94 -27.29
N ARG A 195 79.61 12.96 -28.46
CA ARG A 195 81.05 12.94 -28.73
C ARG A 195 81.70 11.58 -28.97
#